data_AF-A0A9C7PPE4-F1
#
_entry.id   AF-A0A9C7PPE4-F1
#
_cell.length_a   1.000
_cell.length_b   1.000
_cell.length_c   1.000
_cell.angle_alpha   90.00
_cell.angle_beta   90.00
_cell.angle_gamma   90.00
#
_symmetry.space_group_name_H-M   'P 1'
#
loop_
_entity.id
_entity.type
_entity.pdbx_description
1 polymer ?
#
loop_
_entity_poly.entity_id
_entity_poly.type
_entity_poly.pdbx_seq_one_letter_code
_entity_poly.pdbx_strand_id
1 'polypeptide(L)' 'MPPEKTTLDRIYLSDYQPPGFLITTTALHFELSANNTRVRSQLSIRRRSSDQGSLRLDGEALKFGKISDSMAKS' A
#
# COMPACT_ATOMS: atom_id res chain seq x y z
N MET A 1 -15.10 -16.94 -8.32
CA MET A 1 -14.45 -15.64 -8.41
C MET A 1 -15.04 -14.77 -7.30
N PRO A 2 -14.28 -14.35 -6.27
CA PRO A 2 -14.84 -13.48 -5.25
C PRO A 2 -15.13 -12.10 -5.88
N PRO A 3 -16.21 -11.42 -5.46
CA PRO A 3 -16.51 -10.09 -5.96
C PRO A 3 -15.37 -9.13 -5.57
N GLU A 4 -14.99 -8.28 -6.52
CA GLU A 4 -14.00 -7.24 -6.31
C GLU A 4 -14.60 -6.19 -5.37
N LYS A 5 -14.04 -6.04 -4.16
CA LYS A 5 -14.56 -5.14 -3.12
C LYS A 5 -14.34 -3.69 -3.54
N THR A 6 -15.41 -2.96 -3.83
CA THR A 6 -15.38 -1.52 -4.12
C THR A 6 -15.46 -0.70 -2.84
N THR A 7 -14.94 0.53 -2.86
CA THR A 7 -14.68 1.42 -1.71
C THR A 7 -15.92 1.84 -0.90
N LEU A 8 -17.12 1.43 -1.30
CA LEU A 8 -18.40 1.68 -0.60
C LEU A 8 -19.01 0.41 0.05
N ASP A 9 -18.35 -0.75 -0.04
CA ASP A 9 -18.91 -2.00 0.48
C ASP A 9 -18.84 -2.07 2.00
N ARG A 10 -19.93 -2.53 2.62
CA ARG A 10 -19.99 -2.79 4.07
C ARG A 10 -18.89 -3.77 4.47
N ILE A 11 -18.06 -3.37 5.42
CA ILE A 11 -17.01 -4.21 5.98
C ILE A 11 -17.57 -4.94 7.21
N TYR A 12 -17.50 -6.26 7.22
CA TYR A 12 -17.94 -7.10 8.34
C TYR A 12 -16.74 -7.58 9.16
N LEU A 13 -16.90 -7.60 10.49
CA LEU A 13 -15.87 -8.10 11.40
C LEU A 13 -15.57 -9.59 11.16
N SER A 14 -16.57 -10.39 10.79
CA SER A 14 -16.43 -11.82 10.46
C SER A 14 -15.47 -12.08 9.30
N ASP A 15 -15.29 -11.11 8.42
CA ASP A 15 -14.47 -11.22 7.21
C ASP A 15 -13.05 -10.71 7.43
N TYR A 16 -12.72 -10.27 8.65
CA TYR A 16 -11.39 -9.77 8.96
C TYR A 16 -10.35 -10.88 8.80
N GLN A 17 -9.35 -10.62 7.96
CA GLN A 17 -8.15 -11.45 7.82
C GLN A 17 -6.93 -10.60 8.19
N PRO A 18 -5.95 -11.15 8.93
CA PRO A 18 -4.69 -10.46 9.16
C PRO A 18 -4.02 -10.08 7.82
N PRO A 19 -3.35 -8.91 7.74
CA PRO A 19 -2.72 -8.48 6.49
C PRO A 19 -1.53 -9.38 6.15
N GLY A 20 -1.41 -9.79 4.88
CA GLY A 20 -0.30 -10.64 4.39
C GLY A 20 1.06 -9.95 4.35
N PHE A 21 1.08 -8.61 4.39
CA PHE A 21 2.27 -7.77 4.39
C PHE A 21 2.21 -6.77 5.55
N LEU A 22 3.37 -6.51 6.15
CA LEU A 22 3.54 -5.52 7.20
C LEU A 22 4.50 -4.44 6.72
N ILE A 23 4.11 -3.17 6.88
CA ILE A 23 5.02 -2.04 6.73
C ILE A 23 5.72 -1.84 8.07
N THR A 24 7.03 -2.08 8.12
CA THR A 24 7.82 -1.94 9.35
C THR A 24 8.38 -0.54 9.53
N THR A 25 8.54 0.20 8.43
CA THR A 25 9.07 1.56 8.43
C THR A 25 8.50 2.35 7.27
N THR A 26 8.19 3.61 7.52
CA THR A 26 7.68 4.55 6.53
C THR A 26 8.50 5.83 6.60
N ALA A 27 9.20 6.17 5.52
CA ALA A 27 9.83 7.47 5.36
C ALA A 27 9.07 8.27 4.30
N LEU A 28 8.57 9.46 4.69
CA LEU A 28 7.80 10.34 3.82
C LEU A 28 8.60 11.61 3.54
N HIS A 29 8.58 12.03 2.27
CA HIS A 29 9.11 13.31 1.86
C HIS A 29 8.03 14.10 1.13
N PHE A 30 7.77 15.32 1.61
CA PHE A 30 6.74 16.21 1.10
C PHE A 30 7.38 17.39 0.38
N GLU A 31 7.05 17.56 -0.89
CA GLU A 31 7.31 18.77 -1.65
C GLU A 31 6.01 19.57 -1.72
N LEU A 32 5.94 20.65 -0.92
CA LEU A 32 4.76 21.50 -0.81
C LEU A 32 4.79 22.56 -1.92
N SER A 33 3.66 22.73 -2.60
CA SER A 33 3.43 23.87 -3.50
C SER A 33 2.00 24.37 -3.34
N ALA A 34 1.73 25.58 -3.84
CA ALA A 34 0.41 26.22 -3.70
C ALA A 34 -0.75 25.38 -4.28
N ASN A 35 -0.48 24.60 -5.35
CA ASN A 35 -1.52 23.92 -6.12
C ASN A 35 -1.52 22.40 -5.94
N ASN A 36 -0.41 21.82 -5.49
CA ASN A 36 -0.28 20.38 -5.26
C ASN A 36 0.84 20.07 -4.27
N THR A 37 0.69 18.96 -3.56
CA THR A 37 1.76 18.40 -2.74
C THR A 37 2.23 17.11 -3.38
N ARG A 38 3.52 17.02 -3.69
CA ARG A 38 4.12 15.77 -4.14
C ARG A 38 4.66 15.02 -2.93
N VAL A 39 4.20 13.78 -2.77
CA VAL A 39 4.64 12.88 -1.70
C VAL A 39 5.49 11.77 -2.29
N ARG A 40 6.69 11.56 -1.74
CA ARG A 40 7.48 10.34 -1.95
C ARG A 40 7.43 9.50 -0.68
N SER A 41 7.06 8.24 -0.83
CA SER A 41 7.01 7.27 0.25
C SER A 41 8.03 6.16 0.01
N GLN A 42 8.92 5.95 0.98
CA GLN A 42 9.80 4.79 1.03
C GLN A 42 9.29 3.85 2.14
N LEU A 43 8.89 2.64 1.74
CA LEU A 43 8.26 1.66 2.62
C LEU A 43 9.18 0.45 2.80
N SER A 44 9.53 0.14 4.04
CA SER A 44 10.15 -1.15 4.39
C SER A 44 9.03 -2.16 4.62
N ILE A 45 8.94 -3.18 3.76
CA ILE A 45 7.83 -4.13 3.75
C ILE A 45 8.35 -5.53 4.06
N ARG A 46 7.71 -6.19 5.03
CA ARG A 46 7.93 -7.60 5.34
C ARG A 46 6.70 -8.42 4.94
N ARG A 47 6.93 -9.48 4.16
CA ARG A 47 5.92 -10.51 3.88
C ARG A 47 5.77 -11.43 5.11
N ARG A 48 4.54 -11.71 5.54
CA ARG A 48 4.29 -12.59 6.70
C ARG A 48 4.45 -14.07 6.40
N SER A 49 4.08 -14.50 5.19
CA SER A 49 4.24 -15.89 4.72
C SER A 49 4.33 -15.95 3.19
N SER A 50 4.94 -17.01 2.66
CA SER A 50 5.20 -17.18 1.22
C SER A 50 3.95 -17.45 0.39
N ASP A 51 2.85 -17.88 1.02
CA ASP A 51 1.55 -18.17 0.42
C ASP A 51 0.65 -16.94 0.22
N GLN A 52 1.12 -15.75 0.61
CA GLN A 52 0.35 -14.51 0.46
C GLN A 52 0.32 -14.06 -1.00
N GLY A 53 -0.81 -13.51 -1.43
CA GLY A 53 -0.99 -12.93 -2.77
C GLY A 53 -0.12 -11.69 -3.04
N SER A 54 -0.53 -10.91 -4.03
CA SER A 54 0.15 -9.66 -4.39
C SER A 54 0.05 -8.62 -3.27
N LEU A 55 1.07 -7.77 -3.14
CA LEU A 55 1.00 -6.58 -2.29
C LEU A 55 -0.07 -5.63 -2.84
N ARG A 56 -1.07 -5.32 -2.02
CA ARG A 56 -2.10 -4.31 -2.32
C ARG A 56 -1.84 -3.07 -1.47
N LEU A 57 -1.74 -1.92 -2.13
CA LEU A 57 -1.67 -0.61 -1.50
C LEU A 57 -2.91 0.17 -1.90
N ASP A 58 -3.68 0.63 -0.93
CA ASP A 58 -4.86 1.45 -1.18
C ASP A 58 -4.47 2.93 -1.27
N GLY A 59 -5.16 3.67 -2.14
CA GLY A 59 -4.95 5.11 -2.32
C GLY A 59 -6.16 5.75 -2.99
N GLU A 60 -6.55 6.93 -2.51
CA GLU A 60 -7.73 7.66 -2.96
C GLU A 60 -7.38 9.09 -3.36
N ALA A 61 -7.95 9.58 -4.46
CA ALA A 61 -7.71 10.92 -5.01
C ALA A 61 -6.21 11.25 -5.26
N LEU A 62 -5.39 10.23 -5.51
CA LEU A 62 -3.95 10.38 -5.78
C LEU A 62 -3.67 10.37 -7.29
N LYS A 63 -2.77 11.25 -7.73
CA LYS A 63 -2.10 11.09 -9.03
C LYS A 63 -0.89 10.19 -8.85
N PHE A 64 -0.91 9.01 -9.46
CA PHE A 64 0.20 8.06 -9.37
C PHE A 64 1.46 8.65 -9.99
N GLY A 65 2.55 8.66 -9.21
CA GLY A 65 3.86 9.11 -9.67
C GLY A 65 4.62 7.97 -10.34
N LYS A 66 5.57 7.40 -9.60
CA LYS A 66 6.38 6.26 -10.03
C LYS A 66 6.48 5.27 -8.88
N ILE A 67 6.62 3.99 -9.22
CA ILE A 67 7.02 2.94 -8.29
C ILE A 67 8.37 2.39 -8.73
N SER A 68 9.20 2.10 -7.74
CA SER A 68 10.48 1.43 -7.91
C SER A 68 10.68 0.52 -6.72
N ASP A 69 11.10 -0.71 -6.97
CA ASP A 69 11.57 -1.62 -5.94
C ASP A 69 13.10 -1.62 -5.92
N SER A 70 13.66 -1.48 -4.72
CA SER A 70 15.07 -1.75 -4.50
C SER A 70 15.16 -3.11 -3.84
N MET A 71 15.26 -4.19 -4.64
CA MET A 71 15.73 -5.45 -4.09
C MET A 71 17.16 -5.21 -3.60
N ALA A 72 17.38 -5.33 -2.29
CA ALA A 72 18.74 -5.46 -1.77
C ALA A 72 19.36 -6.67 -2.48
N LYS A 73 20.37 -6.41 -3.31
CA LYS A 73 21.15 -7.46 -3.98
C LYS A 73 21.69 -8.38 -2.89
N SER A 74 21.21 -9.62 -2.88
CA SER A 74 21.87 -10.73 -2.18
C SER A 74 23.18 -11.07 -2.86
#